data_AF-A0A1W9R924-F1
#
_entry.id   AF-A0A1W9R924-F1
#
_cell.length_a   1.000
_cell.length_b   1.000
_cell.length_c   1.000
_cell.angle_alpha   90.00
_cell.angle_beta   90.00
_cell.angle_gamma   90.00
#
_symmetry.space_group_name_H-M   'P 1'
#
loop_
_entity.id
_entity.type
_entity.pdbx_description
1 polymer ?
#
loop_
_entity_poly.entity_id
_entity_poly.type
_entity_poly.pdbx_seq_one_letter_code
_entity_poly.pdbx_strand_id
1 'polypeptide(L)'
;MDASFPFLWNYPFQLSLAPAITSLAEGGVEKTTEILGHRFDKIFFTGSVPVGKIVYQAAAKHLTPVTLELGGKSPTIVLADCDIKITTKRIVWAKFLNAGQTLLV
;
A
#
# COMPACT_ATOMS: atom_id res chain seq x y z
N MET A 1 -9.74 -12.63 6.93
CA MET A 1 -8.52 -12.01 7.48
C MET A 1 -8.81 -11.82 8.96
N ASP A 2 -8.25 -12.70 9.78
CA ASP A 2 -8.42 -12.69 11.22
C ASP A 2 -7.58 -11.57 11.84
N ALA A 3 -7.99 -11.10 13.02
CA ALA A 3 -7.37 -10.00 13.76
C ALA A 3 -5.98 -10.33 14.34
N SER A 4 -5.29 -11.37 13.84
CA SER A 4 -4.02 -11.88 14.38
C SER A 4 -2.78 -11.25 13.72
N PHE A 5 -2.92 -10.70 12.51
CA PHE A 5 -1.80 -10.10 11.76
C PHE A 5 -1.14 -8.85 12.40
N PRO A 6 -1.88 -7.94 13.07
CA PRO A 6 -1.28 -6.77 13.74
C PRO A 6 -0.34 -7.15 14.90
N PHE A 7 -0.67 -8.22 15.63
CA PHE A 7 0.07 -8.67 16.81
C PHE A 7 1.52 -9.06 16.51
N LEU A 8 1.78 -9.61 15.31
CA LEU A 8 3.12 -10.02 14.88
C LEU A 8 4.06 -8.83 14.60
N TRP A 9 3.53 -7.64 14.33
CA TRP A 9 4.33 -6.43 14.12
C TRP A 9 4.65 -5.70 15.42
N ASN A 10 3.74 -5.76 16.39
CA ASN A 10 3.84 -4.96 17.61
C ASN A 10 5.08 -5.33 18.45
N TYR A 11 5.43 -6.62 18.51
CA TYR A 11 6.59 -7.12 19.27
C TYR A 11 7.96 -6.74 18.65
N PRO A 12 8.25 -7.00 17.36
CA PRO A 12 9.53 -6.61 16.75
C PRO A 12 9.68 -5.10 16.51
N PHE A 13 8.59 -4.36 16.30
CA PHE A 13 8.63 -2.90 16.09
C PHE A 13 9.11 -2.16 17.35
N GLN A 14 8.65 -2.59 18.53
CA GLN A 14 9.06 -2.00 19.82
C GLN A 14 10.51 -2.32 20.22
N LEU A 15 11.07 -3.43 19.73
CA LEU A 15 12.42 -3.90 20.07
C LEU A 15 13.54 -3.36 19.15
N SER A 16 13.20 -2.94 17.92
CA SER A 16 14.21 -2.63 16.89
C SER A 16 14.28 -1.15 16.47
N LEU A 17 13.26 -0.35 16.75
CA LEU A 17 13.21 1.07 16.41
C LEU A 17 13.20 1.92 17.67
N ALA A 18 13.93 3.04 17.64
CA ALA A 18 14.01 3.95 18.77
C ALA A 18 12.61 4.57 19.05
N PRO A 19 11.95 4.23 20.18
CA PRO A 19 10.56 4.63 20.43
C PRO A 19 10.34 6.14 20.51
N ALA A 20 11.42 6.91 20.72
CA ALA A 20 11.38 8.37 20.75
C ALA A 20 11.06 9.00 19.38
N ILE A 21 11.28 8.29 18.27
CA ILE A 21 11.13 8.83 16.91
C ILE A 21 10.16 8.03 16.04
N THR A 22 9.61 6.93 16.56
CA THR A 22 8.65 6.07 15.85
C THR A 22 7.47 5.72 16.74
N SER A 23 6.26 5.82 16.21
CA SER A 23 5.04 5.37 16.88
C SER A 23 4.22 4.47 15.96
N LEU A 24 3.43 3.56 16.55
CA LEU A 24 2.52 2.66 15.85
C LEU A 24 1.09 2.92 16.32
N ALA A 25 0.16 3.04 15.37
CA ALA A 25 -1.25 3.17 15.67
C ALA A 25 -2.05 2.13 14.89
N GLU A 26 -2.59 1.13 15.60
CA GLU A 26 -3.50 0.13 15.03
C GLU A 26 -4.95 0.65 15.05
N GLY A 27 -5.67 0.48 13.95
CA GLY A 27 -7.09 0.81 13.87
C GLY A 27 -7.66 0.70 12.45
N GLY A 28 -8.99 0.85 12.35
CA GLY A 28 -9.71 0.87 11.10
C GLY A 28 -9.94 2.28 10.56
N VAL A 29 -11.06 2.47 9.85
CA VAL A 29 -11.43 3.71 9.18
C VAL A 29 -11.53 4.90 10.15
N GLU A 30 -12.21 4.72 11.29
CA GLU A 30 -12.45 5.78 12.27
C GLU A 30 -11.14 6.38 12.80
N LYS A 31 -10.25 5.53 13.30
CA LYS A 31 -8.95 5.96 13.84
C LYS A 31 -8.03 6.52 12.76
N THR A 32 -8.06 5.97 11.55
CA THR A 32 -7.29 6.54 10.43
C THR A 32 -7.79 7.95 10.08
N THR A 33 -9.10 8.18 10.15
CA THR A 33 -9.71 9.49 9.89
C THR A 33 -9.30 10.52 10.95
N GLU A 34 -9.26 10.11 12.23
CA GLU A 34 -8.74 10.93 13.33
C GLU A 34 -7.26 11.27 13.10
N ILE A 35 -6.42 10.27 12.80
CA ILE A 35 -4.98 10.46 12.58
C ILE A 35 -4.72 11.45 11.45
N LEU A 36 -5.43 11.32 10.32
CA LEU A 36 -5.32 12.23 9.18
C LEU A 36 -5.76 13.68 9.49
N GLY A 37 -6.40 13.92 10.63
CA GLY A 37 -6.70 15.26 11.13
C GLY A 37 -5.50 16.00 11.74
N HIS A 38 -4.41 15.29 12.04
CA HIS A 38 -3.17 15.89 12.52
C HIS A 38 -2.29 16.40 11.38
N ARG A 39 -1.44 17.38 11.69
CA ARG A 39 -0.44 17.89 10.76
C ARG A 39 0.74 16.93 10.68
N PHE A 40 1.03 16.46 9.47
CA PHE A 40 2.25 15.75 9.12
C PHE A 40 3.08 16.57 8.14
N ASP A 41 4.40 16.39 8.16
CA ASP A 41 5.29 17.00 7.17
C ASP A 41 5.31 16.23 5.85
N LYS A 42 4.92 14.95 5.87
CA LYS A 42 4.77 14.07 4.70
C LYS A 42 3.81 12.94 5.02
N ILE A 43 2.98 12.54 4.06
CA ILE A 43 2.14 11.33 4.16
C ILE A 43 2.50 10.34 3.05
N PHE A 44 2.62 9.06 3.40
CA PHE A 44 2.83 7.95 2.46
C PHE A 44 1.67 6.97 2.60
N PHE A 45 1.04 6.59 1.49
CA PHE A 45 -0.12 5.70 1.50
C PHE A 45 -0.05 4.71 0.34
N THR A 46 -0.30 3.43 0.64
CA THR A 46 -0.49 2.36 -0.35
C THR A 46 -1.91 1.81 -0.22
N GLY A 47 -2.66 1.77 -1.32
CA GLY A 47 -4.03 1.24 -1.28
C GLY A 47 -4.89 1.57 -2.50
N SER A 48 -6.18 1.81 -2.26
CA SER A 48 -7.16 2.02 -3.33
C SER A 48 -7.26 3.50 -3.73
N VAL A 49 -7.64 3.74 -4.99
CA VAL A 49 -7.86 5.11 -5.51
C VAL A 49 -8.90 5.89 -4.69
N PRO A 50 -10.05 5.33 -4.29
CA PRO A 50 -11.01 6.06 -3.46
C PRO A 50 -10.41 6.54 -2.13
N VAL A 51 -9.64 5.69 -1.44
CA VAL A 51 -9.01 6.07 -0.16
C VAL A 51 -7.84 7.04 -0.38
N GLY A 52 -7.05 6.86 -1.44
CA GLY A 52 -5.98 7.79 -1.79
C GLY A 52 -6.49 9.23 -1.99
N LYS A 53 -7.69 9.40 -2.57
CA LYS A 53 -8.34 10.73 -2.68
C LYS A 53 -8.68 11.32 -1.31
N ILE A 54 -9.19 10.51 -0.38
CA ILE A 54 -9.51 10.93 0.99
C ILE A 54 -8.23 11.37 1.72
N VAL A 55 -7.17 10.57 1.62
CA VAL A 55 -5.85 10.90 2.19
C VAL A 55 -5.34 12.23 1.63
N TYR A 56 -5.41 12.43 0.31
CA TYR A 56 -4.94 13.67 -0.31
C TYR A 56 -5.78 14.89 0.10
N GLN A 57 -7.10 14.73 0.24
CA GLN A 57 -7.98 15.78 0.72
C GLN A 57 -7.66 16.20 2.16
N ALA A 58 -7.31 15.25 3.04
CA ALA A 58 -6.88 15.55 4.40
C ALA A 58 -5.52 16.28 4.41
N ALA A 59 -4.55 15.78 3.64
CA ALA A 59 -3.22 16.37 3.51
C ALA A 59 -3.25 17.82 2.99
N ALA A 60 -4.17 18.12 2.08
CA ALA A 60 -4.33 19.46 1.49
C ALA A 60 -4.64 20.56 2.53
N LYS A 61 -5.28 20.22 3.66
CA LYS A 61 -5.57 21.17 4.76
C LYS A 61 -4.31 21.77 5.38
N HIS A 62 -3.18 21.07 5.26
CA HIS A 62 -1.90 21.45 5.86
C HIS A 62 -0.79 21.67 4.82
N LEU A 63 -1.14 21.67 3.53
CA LEU A 63 -0.18 21.68 2.42
C LEU A 63 0.87 20.56 2.53
N THR A 64 0.46 19.43 3.11
CA THR A 64 1.34 18.28 3.33
C THR A 64 1.57 17.55 2.01
N PRO A 65 2.83 17.37 1.56
CA PRO A 65 3.12 16.55 0.40
C PRO A 65 2.71 15.10 0.64
N VAL A 66 2.25 14.41 -0.40
CA VAL A 66 1.86 12.99 -0.33
C VAL A 66 2.63 12.13 -1.32
N THR A 67 2.74 10.84 -1.03
CA THR A 67 3.07 9.79 -2.01
C THR A 67 1.96 8.77 -1.95
N LEU A 68 1.30 8.51 -3.09
CA LEU A 68 0.13 7.64 -3.19
C LEU A 68 0.46 6.47 -4.14
N GLU A 69 0.72 5.31 -3.58
CA GLU A 69 0.94 4.05 -4.32
C GLU A 69 -0.41 3.35 -4.51
N LEU A 70 -1.05 3.59 -5.66
CA LEU A 70 -2.43 3.18 -5.92
C LEU A 70 -2.51 2.07 -6.96
N GLY A 71 -3.62 1.33 -6.92
CA GLY A 71 -3.90 0.28 -7.90
C GLY A 71 -4.39 0.80 -9.26
N GLY A 72 -4.47 -0.14 -10.21
CA GLY A 72 -4.99 0.09 -11.55
C GLY A 72 -5.10 -1.22 -12.32
N LYS A 73 -5.27 -1.14 -13.64
CA LYS A 73 -5.13 -2.31 -14.53
C LYS A 73 -3.79 -2.20 -15.22
N SER A 74 -2.85 -3.08 -14.88
CA SER A 74 -1.53 -3.15 -15.52
C SER A 74 -1.62 -3.94 -16.82
N PRO A 75 -1.65 -3.30 -18.00
CA PRO A 75 -1.76 -4.04 -19.26
C PRO A 75 -0.46 -4.79 -19.54
N THR A 76 -0.59 -5.98 -20.14
CA THR A 76 0.55 -6.72 -20.70
C THR A 76 0.35 -6.85 -22.20
N ILE A 77 1.24 -6.23 -22.98
CA ILE A 77 1.19 -6.24 -24.44
C ILE A 77 2.20 -7.28 -24.94
N VAL A 78 1.73 -8.24 -25.73
CA VAL A 78 2.55 -9.32 -26.31
C VAL A 78 2.65 -9.09 -27.82
N LEU A 79 3.89 -8.96 -28.32
CA LEU A 79 4.16 -8.72 -29.74
C LEU A 79 4.31 -10.04 -30.51
N ALA A 80 4.09 -9.98 -31.83
CA ALA A 80 4.01 -11.15 -32.70
C ALA A 80 5.33 -11.94 -32.82
N ASP A 81 6.46 -11.29 -32.58
CA ASP A 81 7.82 -11.85 -32.66
C ASP A 81 8.34 -12.40 -31.32
N CYS A 82 7.50 -12.44 -30.28
CA CYS A 82 7.93 -12.93 -28.97
C CYS A 82 8.14 -14.46 -28.92
N ASP A 83 9.04 -14.90 -28.04
CA ASP A 83 9.06 -16.30 -27.61
C ASP A 83 7.83 -16.59 -26.75
N ILE A 84 6.81 -17.20 -27.35
CA ILE A 84 5.54 -17.47 -26.70
C ILE A 84 5.67 -18.42 -25.50
N LYS A 85 6.63 -19.35 -25.52
CA LYS A 85 6.80 -20.34 -24.43
C LYS A 85 7.34 -19.67 -23.18
N ILE A 86 8.35 -18.80 -23.32
CA ILE A 86 8.92 -18.07 -22.20
C ILE A 86 7.95 -16.99 -21.72
N THR A 87 7.33 -16.26 -22.65
CA THR A 87 6.39 -15.17 -22.35
C THR A 87 5.20 -15.67 -21.53
N THR A 88 4.57 -16.76 -21.96
CA THR A 88 3.41 -17.34 -21.24
C THR A 88 3.76 -17.74 -19.81
N LYS A 89 4.92 -18.40 -19.61
CA LYS A 89 5.36 -18.82 -18.26
C LYS A 89 5.52 -17.63 -17.32
N ARG A 90 6.12 -16.53 -17.79
CA ARG A 90 6.33 -15.31 -17.00
C ARG A 90 5.02 -14.62 -16.63
N ILE A 91 4.11 -14.48 -17.60
CA ILE A 91 2.80 -13.85 -17.37
C ILE A 91 1.97 -14.66 -16.38
N VAL A 92 1.88 -15.98 -16.55
CA VAL A 92 1.12 -16.85 -15.65
C VAL A 92 1.68 -16.79 -14.23
N TRP A 93 3.00 -16.89 -14.06
CA TRP A 93 3.61 -16.76 -12.74
C TRP A 93 3.28 -15.43 -12.06
N ALA A 94 3.48 -14.31 -12.78
CA ALA A 94 3.19 -12.99 -12.24
C ALA A 94 1.70 -12.81 -11.91
N LYS A 95 0.80 -13.31 -12.77
CA LYS A 95 -0.64 -13.12 -12.60
C LYS A 95 -1.22 -13.88 -11.42
N PHE A 96 -0.70 -15.06 -11.12
CA PHE A 96 -1.23 -15.91 -10.05
C PHE A 96 -0.42 -15.84 -8.75
N LEU A 97 0.70 -15.11 -8.73
CA LEU A 97 1.41 -14.77 -7.50
C LEU A 97 0.45 -14.09 -6.51
N ASN A 98 0.44 -14.55 -5.26
CA ASN A 98 -0.49 -14.09 -4.21
C ASN A 98 -1.97 -14.15 -4.62
N ALA A 99 -2.36 -15.15 -5.42
CA ALA A 99 -3.69 -15.26 -6.02
C ALA A 99 -4.10 -14.01 -6.84
N GLY A 100 -3.11 -13.33 -7.43
CA GLY A 100 -3.30 -12.10 -8.21
C GLY A 100 -3.49 -10.84 -7.36
N GLN A 101 -3.39 -10.93 -6.03
CA GLN A 101 -3.45 -9.77 -5.13
C GLN A 101 -2.09 -9.07 -5.06
N THR A 102 -1.62 -8.59 -6.21
CA THR A 102 -0.38 -7.83 -6.36
C THR A 102 -0.69 -6.58 -7.16
N LEU A 103 -0.33 -5.41 -6.63
CA LEU A 103 -0.65 -4.12 -7.25
C LEU A 103 -0.06 -3.94 -8.66
N LEU A 104 1.05 -4.63 -8.95
CA LEU A 104 1.84 -4.47 -10.17
C LEU A 104 1.35 -5.30 -11.37
N VAL A 105 0.37 -6.22 -11.22
CA VAL A 105 0.03 -7.27 -12.22
C VAL A 105 -1.45 -7.35 -12.60
#